data_AF-M7PKA6-F1
#
_entry.id   AF-M7PKA6-F1
#
_cell.length_a   1.000
_cell.length_b   1.000
_cell.length_c   1.000
_cell.angle_alpha   90.00
_cell.angle_beta   90.00
_cell.angle_gamma   90.00
#
_symmetry.space_group_name_H-M   'P 1'
#
loop_
_entity.id
_entity.type
_entity.pdbx_description
1 polymer ?
#
loop_
_entity_poly.entity_id
_entity_poly.type
_entity_poly.pdbx_seq_one_letter_code
_entity_poly.pdbx_strand_id
1 'polypeptide(L)'
;MNLRAEKVLKFLESKFLYVHLNWVEETLHQIDVSLNDKQLEQQIIQYLLNSDIKKSLTFQSCLPADIFDKHNQVLPGPYCLQIIHVQDIGISIFNQLEYLEQFDESGTIKSYNVIWNNLSDIDDDEILDTDKPASKKFCKLLLEDSSGLCVWAIEHKPIKHIHIGINLGTKILLKNILVLRGVLILNPSNITFLGGQIFELNKNYFPSGLKNQLKSALYNMNI
;
A
#
# COMPACT_ATOMS: atom_id res chain seq x y z
N MET A 1 -12.66 32.69 -3.47
CA MET A 1 -12.43 31.23 -3.52
C MET A 1 -12.55 30.79 -4.98
N ASN A 2 -11.62 29.99 -5.48
CA ASN A 2 -11.61 29.58 -6.90
C ASN A 2 -12.71 28.54 -7.16
N LEU A 3 -13.69 28.86 -8.01
CA LEU A 3 -14.82 27.95 -8.34
C LEU A 3 -14.34 26.58 -8.85
N ARG A 4 -13.19 26.52 -9.53
CA ARG A 4 -12.58 25.28 -9.99
C ARG A 4 -12.08 24.43 -8.82
N ALA A 5 -11.46 25.06 -7.81
CA ALA A 5 -10.99 24.36 -6.60
C ALA A 5 -12.16 23.80 -5.78
N GLU A 6 -13.27 24.54 -5.65
CA GLU A 6 -14.47 24.05 -4.96
C GLU A 6 -15.08 22.82 -5.64
N LYS A 7 -15.12 22.80 -6.98
CA LYS A 7 -15.58 21.62 -7.74
C LYS A 7 -14.71 20.40 -7.46
N VAL A 8 -13.39 20.58 -7.46
CA VAL A 8 -12.42 19.51 -7.18
C VAL A 8 -12.58 18.99 -5.76
N LEU A 9 -12.76 19.87 -4.77
CA LEU A 9 -12.99 19.47 -3.39
C LEU A 9 -14.23 18.58 -3.26
N LYS A 10 -15.37 19.01 -3.82
CA LYS A 10 -16.61 18.21 -3.81
C LYS A 10 -16.45 16.87 -4.51
N PHE A 11 -15.70 16.83 -5.61
CA PHE A 11 -15.40 15.58 -6.31
C PHE A 11 -14.58 14.62 -5.44
N LEU A 12 -13.52 15.10 -4.77
CA LEU A 12 -12.69 14.27 -3.89
C LEU A 12 -13.46 13.83 -2.64
N GLU A 13 -14.28 14.70 -2.06
CA GLU A 13 -15.19 14.38 -0.95
C GLU A 13 -16.17 13.26 -1.32
N SER A 14 -16.69 13.25 -2.55
CA SER A 14 -17.55 12.16 -3.03
C SER A 14 -16.86 10.79 -3.07
N LYS A 15 -15.52 10.78 -3.06
CA LYS A 15 -14.66 9.60 -3.00
C LYS A 15 -14.09 9.35 -1.60
N PHE A 16 -14.58 10.06 -0.58
CA PHE A 16 -14.09 10.01 0.80
C PHE A 16 -12.63 10.47 0.96
N LEU A 17 -12.20 11.41 0.12
CA LEU A 17 -10.87 12.01 0.17
C LEU A 17 -11.01 13.49 0.53
N TYR A 18 -10.72 13.81 1.79
CA TYR A 18 -10.76 15.18 2.30
C TYR A 18 -9.36 15.79 2.18
N VAL A 19 -9.18 16.74 1.25
CA VAL A 19 -7.88 17.37 0.96
C VAL A 19 -7.81 18.80 1.45
N HIS A 20 -6.60 19.30 1.72
CA HIS A 20 -6.37 20.69 2.05
C HIS A 20 -6.64 21.60 0.84
N LEU A 21 -7.33 22.72 1.07
CA LEU A 21 -7.59 23.72 0.02
C LEU A 21 -6.28 24.22 -0.62
N ASN A 22 -5.28 24.55 0.20
CA ASN A 22 -3.99 25.03 -0.28
C ASN A 22 -3.32 24.01 -1.22
N TRP A 23 -3.37 22.72 -0.89
CA TRP A 23 -2.82 21.66 -1.73
C TRP A 23 -3.54 21.59 -3.09
N VAL A 24 -4.88 21.75 -3.11
CA VAL A 24 -5.66 21.78 -4.35
C VAL A 24 -5.28 22.99 -5.20
N GLU A 25 -5.19 24.19 -4.59
CA GLU A 25 -4.83 25.40 -5.32
C GLU A 25 -3.41 25.32 -5.91
N GLU A 26 -2.42 24.85 -5.14
CA GLU A 26 -1.06 24.60 -5.60
C GLU A 26 -1.00 23.57 -6.74
N THR A 27 -1.78 22.50 -6.65
CA THR A 27 -1.84 21.46 -7.69
C THR A 27 -2.49 22.00 -8.96
N LEU A 28 -3.55 22.81 -8.83
CA LEU A 28 -4.23 23.42 -9.97
C LEU A 28 -3.34 24.41 -10.74
N HIS A 29 -2.35 25.03 -10.09
CA HIS A 29 -1.37 25.87 -10.77
C HIS A 29 -0.42 25.09 -11.68
N GLN A 30 -0.24 23.78 -11.44
CA GLN A 30 0.60 22.90 -12.25
C GLN A 30 -0.18 22.25 -13.40
N ILE A 31 -1.51 22.31 -13.36
CA ILE A 31 -2.40 21.66 -14.32
C ILE A 31 -2.83 22.66 -15.40
N ASP A 32 -2.87 22.19 -16.64
CA ASP A 32 -3.35 23.00 -17.76
C ASP A 32 -4.82 23.46 -17.54
N VAL A 33 -5.05 24.74 -17.78
CA VAL A 33 -6.36 25.39 -17.66
C VAL A 33 -7.33 24.92 -18.75
N SER A 34 -6.81 24.41 -19.87
CA SER A 34 -7.61 23.97 -21.01
C SER A 34 -8.33 22.62 -20.85
N LEU A 35 -8.01 21.86 -19.79
CA LEU A 35 -8.53 20.51 -19.60
C LEU A 35 -10.03 20.48 -19.31
N ASN A 36 -10.69 19.47 -19.87
CA ASN A 36 -12.07 19.18 -19.52
C ASN A 36 -12.19 18.64 -18.08
N ASP A 37 -13.40 18.69 -17.51
CA ASP A 37 -13.64 18.30 -16.12
C ASP A 37 -13.21 16.85 -15.82
N LYS A 38 -13.42 15.90 -16.74
CA LYS A 38 -13.03 14.49 -16.54
C LYS A 38 -11.52 14.29 -16.52
N GLN A 39 -10.79 14.98 -17.40
CA GLN A 39 -9.33 14.94 -17.46
C GLN A 39 -8.73 15.58 -16.21
N LEU A 40 -9.32 16.68 -15.75
CA LEU A 40 -8.93 17.34 -14.50
C LEU A 40 -9.10 16.40 -13.30
N GLU A 41 -10.26 15.76 -13.18
CA GLU A 41 -10.55 14.77 -12.13
C GLU A 41 -9.53 13.63 -12.12
N GLN A 42 -9.21 13.07 -13.29
CA GLN A 42 -8.22 12.01 -13.43
C GLN A 42 -6.82 12.47 -13.03
N GLN A 43 -6.38 13.64 -13.50
CA GLN A 43 -5.05 14.16 -13.17
C GLN A 43 -4.91 14.47 -11.68
N ILE A 44 -5.91 15.12 -11.07
CA ILE A 44 -5.86 15.45 -9.64
C ILE A 44 -5.82 14.19 -8.78
N ILE A 45 -6.57 13.14 -9.16
CA ILE A 45 -6.43 11.84 -8.49
C ILE A 45 -5.00 11.32 -8.64
N GLN A 46 -4.40 11.36 -9.82
CA GLN A 46 -3.01 10.90 -10.00
C GLN A 46 -2.02 11.70 -9.15
N TYR A 47 -2.16 13.03 -9.07
CA TYR A 47 -1.35 13.87 -8.19
C TYR A 47 -1.53 13.47 -6.72
N LEU A 48 -2.77 13.27 -6.27
CA LEU A 48 -3.07 12.88 -4.89
C LEU A 48 -2.47 11.51 -4.55
N LEU A 49 -2.67 10.52 -5.42
CA LEU A 49 -2.18 9.16 -5.23
C LEU A 49 -0.65 9.08 -5.17
N ASN A 50 0.04 9.98 -5.88
CA ASN A 50 1.51 10.06 -5.89
C ASN A 50 2.09 11.10 -4.91
N SER A 51 1.25 11.71 -4.07
CA SER A 51 1.67 12.67 -3.04
C SER A 51 1.76 12.02 -1.65
N ASP A 52 2.48 12.66 -0.72
CA ASP A 52 2.44 12.32 0.71
C ASP A 52 1.11 12.78 1.33
N ILE A 53 0.35 11.84 1.91
CA ILE A 53 -0.95 12.12 2.54
C ILE A 53 -0.88 13.17 3.65
N LYS A 54 0.27 13.30 4.32
CA LYS A 54 0.45 14.29 5.40
C LYS A 54 0.40 15.73 4.89
N LYS A 55 0.69 15.93 3.61
CA LYS A 55 0.65 17.25 2.95
C LYS A 55 -0.68 17.48 2.23
N SER A 56 -1.28 16.44 1.70
CA SER A 56 -2.45 16.55 0.82
C SER A 56 -3.79 16.38 1.54
N LEU A 57 -3.90 15.45 2.49
CA LEU A 57 -5.16 15.12 3.16
C LEU A 57 -5.31 15.84 4.50
N THR A 58 -6.55 16.16 4.87
CA THR A 58 -6.91 16.74 6.17
C THR A 58 -7.07 15.66 7.24
N PHE A 59 -7.25 16.07 8.49
CA PHE A 59 -7.46 15.17 9.63
C PHE A 59 -8.81 14.43 9.62
N GLN A 60 -9.72 14.73 8.69
CA GLN A 60 -11.07 14.15 8.68
C GLN A 60 -11.07 12.64 8.36
N SER A 61 -10.05 12.16 7.66
CA SER A 61 -9.85 10.73 7.35
C SER A 61 -8.85 10.04 8.29
N CYS A 62 -8.40 10.70 9.36
CA CYS A 62 -7.44 10.14 10.32
C CYS A 62 -8.06 9.07 11.20
N LEU A 63 -7.19 8.19 11.71
CA LEU A 63 -7.58 7.22 12.73
C LEU A 63 -7.86 7.94 14.06
N PRO A 64 -8.68 7.34 14.94
CA PRO A 64 -8.83 7.84 16.32
C PRO A 64 -7.47 7.87 17.03
N ALA A 65 -7.18 8.94 17.78
CA ALA A 65 -5.91 9.11 18.48
C ALA A 65 -5.64 8.01 19.53
N ASP A 66 -6.70 7.41 20.08
CA ASP A 66 -6.66 6.31 21.05
C ASP A 66 -6.58 4.92 20.40
N ILE A 67 -6.24 4.82 19.10
CA ILE A 67 -6.24 3.55 18.35
C ILE A 67 -5.45 2.45 19.04
N PHE A 68 -4.32 2.76 19.67
CA PHE A 68 -3.44 1.79 20.33
C PHE A 68 -4.07 1.16 21.58
N ASP A 69 -5.00 1.87 22.22
CA ASP A 69 -5.72 1.38 23.41
C ASP A 69 -6.94 0.53 23.02
N LYS A 70 -7.34 0.52 21.74
CA LYS A 70 -8.52 -0.20 21.28
C LYS A 70 -8.27 -1.70 21.15
N HIS A 71 -9.23 -2.49 21.63
CA HIS A 71 -9.26 -3.93 21.46
C HIS A 71 -10.71 -4.41 21.28
N ASN A 72 -10.89 -5.31 20.31
CA ASN A 72 -12.19 -5.89 19.95
C ASN A 72 -13.24 -4.83 19.56
N GLN A 73 -12.80 -3.77 18.86
CA GLN A 73 -13.66 -2.68 18.39
C GLN A 73 -13.64 -2.62 16.87
N VAL A 74 -14.79 -2.35 16.26
CA VAL A 74 -14.90 -2.13 14.81
C VAL A 74 -15.00 -0.63 14.56
N LEU A 75 -14.07 -0.09 13.78
CA LEU A 75 -14.11 1.31 13.37
C LEU A 75 -14.84 1.45 12.03
N PRO A 76 -15.87 2.30 11.94
CA PRO A 76 -16.72 2.40 10.75
C PRO A 76 -15.96 2.98 9.54
N GLY A 77 -15.06 3.94 9.77
CA GLY A 77 -14.37 4.66 8.70
C GLY A 77 -15.32 5.55 7.86
N PRO A 78 -14.91 5.96 6.64
CA PRO A 78 -13.65 5.60 5.98
C PRO A 78 -12.42 6.31 6.53
N TYR A 79 -11.32 5.57 6.60
CA TYR A 79 -9.98 6.10 6.87
C TYR A 79 -9.11 5.97 5.63
N CYS A 80 -8.45 7.04 5.22
CA CYS A 80 -7.52 7.03 4.10
C CYS A 80 -6.11 6.94 4.64
N LEU A 81 -5.44 5.83 4.36
CA LEU A 81 -4.12 5.50 4.87
C LEU A 81 -3.14 5.24 3.74
N GLN A 82 -1.86 5.33 4.10
CA GLN A 82 -0.73 5.12 3.21
C GLN A 82 0.10 3.94 3.70
N ILE A 83 0.48 3.04 2.79
CA ILE A 83 1.36 1.91 3.12
C ILE A 83 2.80 2.39 3.20
N ILE A 84 3.40 2.37 4.39
CA ILE A 84 4.80 2.77 4.61
C ILE A 84 5.76 1.60 4.57
N HIS A 85 5.28 0.41 4.96
CA HIS A 85 6.09 -0.79 5.00
C HIS A 85 5.23 -2.04 4.82
N VAL A 86 5.79 -3.08 4.23
CA VAL A 86 5.18 -4.41 4.13
C VAL A 86 6.21 -5.47 4.50
N GLN A 87 5.76 -6.51 5.18
CA GLN A 87 6.57 -7.67 5.54
C GLN A 87 5.75 -8.93 5.33
N ASP A 88 6.30 -9.94 4.67
CA ASP A 88 5.72 -11.29 4.72
C ASP A 88 6.11 -11.97 6.04
N ILE A 89 5.10 -12.39 6.79
CA ILE A 89 5.26 -13.07 8.09
C ILE A 89 4.83 -14.55 8.03
N GLY A 90 4.41 -15.02 6.85
CA GLY A 90 3.92 -16.38 6.64
C GLY A 90 4.94 -17.32 6.00
N ILE A 91 6.06 -16.81 5.48
CA ILE A 91 7.17 -17.61 4.94
C ILE A 91 8.51 -17.25 5.59
N SER A 92 9.43 -18.21 5.64
CA SER A 92 10.75 -18.04 6.23
C SER A 92 11.54 -16.93 5.52
N ILE A 93 12.47 -16.28 6.23
CA ILE A 93 13.35 -15.28 5.63
C ILE A 93 14.17 -15.90 4.48
N PHE A 94 14.58 -17.17 4.61
CA PHE A 94 15.30 -17.89 3.57
C PHE A 94 14.48 -17.99 2.27
N ASN A 95 13.22 -18.42 2.35
CA ASN A 95 12.33 -18.52 1.19
C ASN A 95 12.04 -17.15 0.57
N GLN A 96 11.95 -16.10 1.39
CA GLN A 96 11.83 -14.72 0.89
C GLN A 96 13.06 -14.28 0.11
N LEU A 97 14.27 -14.61 0.59
CA LEU A 97 15.52 -14.28 -0.11
C LEU A 97 15.63 -15.02 -1.45
N GLU A 98 15.25 -16.29 -1.49
CA GLU A 98 15.19 -17.09 -2.72
C GLU A 98 14.21 -16.50 -3.73
N TYR A 99 13.00 -16.10 -3.29
CA TYR A 99 12.05 -15.39 -4.13
C TYR A 99 12.63 -14.09 -4.70
N LEU A 100 13.36 -13.31 -3.88
CA LEU A 100 13.99 -12.07 -4.33
C LEU A 100 15.12 -12.28 -5.34
N GLU A 101 15.70 -13.48 -5.44
CA GLU A 101 16.72 -13.79 -6.43
C GLU A 101 16.18 -13.89 -7.85
N GLN A 102 14.86 -14.10 -7.97
CA GLN A 102 14.15 -14.10 -9.24
C GLN A 102 14.11 -12.71 -9.90
N PHE A 103 14.35 -11.63 -9.14
CA PHE A 103 14.31 -10.27 -9.64
C PHE A 103 15.71 -9.72 -9.96
N ASP A 104 15.79 -8.86 -10.98
CA ASP A 104 16.95 -8.02 -11.25
C ASP A 104 16.94 -6.75 -10.38
N GLU A 105 17.96 -5.90 -10.51
CA GLU A 105 18.05 -4.65 -9.73
C GLU A 105 16.92 -3.66 -10.04
N SER A 106 16.27 -3.79 -11.21
CA SER A 106 15.13 -2.96 -11.60
C SER A 106 13.80 -3.45 -11.02
N GLY A 107 13.78 -4.61 -10.35
CA GLY A 107 12.55 -5.25 -9.88
C GLY A 107 11.81 -6.01 -10.97
N THR A 108 12.46 -6.28 -12.11
CA THR A 108 11.91 -7.10 -13.20
C THR A 108 12.31 -8.56 -12.99
N ILE A 109 11.41 -9.49 -13.32
CA ILE A 109 11.69 -10.93 -13.23
C ILE A 109 12.77 -11.31 -14.27
N LYS A 110 13.83 -11.96 -13.81
CA LYS A 110 14.91 -12.49 -14.67
C LYS A 110 14.34 -13.59 -15.57
N SER A 111 14.55 -13.45 -16.88
CA SER A 111 13.97 -14.30 -17.92
C SER A 111 14.30 -15.80 -17.79
N TYR A 112 15.35 -16.17 -17.06
CA TYR A 112 15.79 -17.56 -16.87
C TYR A 112 15.27 -18.22 -15.58
N ASN A 113 14.66 -17.48 -14.65
CA ASN A 113 14.22 -18.01 -13.35
C ASN A 113 12.75 -18.50 -13.33
N VAL A 114 12.05 -18.45 -14.46
CA VAL A 114 10.66 -18.95 -14.63
C VAL A 114 10.53 -20.46 -14.34
N ILE A 115 11.64 -21.19 -14.28
CA ILE A 115 11.67 -22.66 -14.19
C ILE A 115 11.63 -23.19 -12.74
N TRP A 116 11.95 -22.36 -11.73
CA TRP A 116 12.13 -22.86 -10.34
C TRP A 116 10.83 -23.07 -9.55
N ASN A 117 9.69 -22.54 -9.99
CA ASN A 117 8.42 -22.70 -9.27
C ASN A 117 7.77 -24.09 -9.43
N ASN A 118 8.34 -25.00 -10.23
CA ASN A 118 7.72 -26.29 -10.60
C ASN A 118 8.40 -27.55 -10.01
N LEU A 119 9.31 -27.43 -9.04
CA LEU A 119 10.00 -28.61 -8.47
C LEU A 119 9.50 -29.07 -7.09
N SER A 120 8.40 -28.51 -6.57
CA SER A 120 7.87 -28.93 -5.26
C SER A 120 6.56 -29.71 -5.25
N ASP A 121 5.83 -29.84 -6.36
CA ASP A 121 4.66 -30.72 -6.44
C ASP A 121 4.60 -31.36 -7.84
N ILE A 122 5.17 -32.56 -7.98
CA ILE A 122 4.87 -33.44 -9.13
C ILE A 122 3.63 -34.24 -8.72
N ASP A 123 2.46 -33.73 -9.10
CA ASP A 123 1.32 -34.56 -9.48
C ASP A 123 0.89 -34.06 -10.87
N ASP A 124 0.79 -35.01 -11.80
CA ASP A 124 0.64 -34.79 -13.24
C ASP A 124 -0.67 -34.06 -13.62
N ASP A 125 -0.60 -33.32 -14.74
CA ASP A 125 -1.70 -32.75 -15.54
C ASP A 125 -2.43 -31.47 -15.06
N GLU A 126 -1.68 -30.38 -14.79
CA GLU A 126 -2.26 -29.03 -14.92
C GLU A 126 -1.39 -28.08 -15.77
N ILE A 127 -2.08 -27.40 -16.69
CA ILE A 127 -1.55 -26.39 -17.61
C ILE A 127 -0.72 -25.34 -16.85
N LEU A 128 0.48 -25.05 -17.37
CA LEU A 128 1.43 -24.06 -16.89
C LEU A 128 0.77 -22.68 -16.75
N ASP A 129 0.27 -22.36 -15.56
CA ASP A 129 -0.13 -21.01 -15.19
C ASP A 129 1.08 -20.31 -14.57
N THR A 130 1.79 -19.51 -15.37
CA THR A 130 3.00 -18.74 -14.98
C THR A 130 2.71 -17.65 -13.95
N ASP A 131 1.45 -17.50 -13.54
CA ASP A 131 0.95 -16.44 -12.66
C ASP A 131 0.78 -16.87 -11.20
N LYS A 132 1.33 -18.02 -10.76
CA LYS A 132 1.37 -18.35 -9.31
C LYS A 132 2.48 -17.52 -8.63
N PRO A 133 2.17 -16.42 -7.89
CA PRO A 133 3.17 -15.82 -7.02
C PRO A 133 3.61 -16.86 -5.99
N ALA A 134 4.89 -16.84 -5.62
CA ALA A 134 5.42 -17.61 -4.49
C ALA A 134 4.43 -17.53 -3.32
N SER A 135 4.11 -18.68 -2.72
CA SER A 135 3.01 -18.88 -1.76
C SER A 135 2.92 -17.80 -0.67
N LYS A 136 2.29 -16.67 -1.02
CA LYS A 136 2.06 -15.56 -0.10
C LYS A 136 1.03 -16.06 0.90
N LYS A 137 1.41 -16.14 2.17
CA LYS A 137 0.50 -16.60 3.22
C LYS A 137 -0.15 -15.42 3.93
N PHE A 138 0.64 -14.54 4.54
CA PHE A 138 0.13 -13.42 5.33
C PHE A 138 1.14 -12.26 5.40
N CYS A 139 0.72 -11.03 5.10
CA CYS A 139 1.54 -9.84 5.27
C CYS A 139 1.17 -9.03 6.51
N LYS A 140 2.19 -8.42 7.12
CA LYS A 140 2.09 -7.35 8.10
C LYS A 140 2.44 -6.03 7.42
N LEU A 141 1.63 -4.99 7.64
CA LEU A 141 1.81 -3.67 7.02
C LEU A 141 1.93 -2.59 8.08
N LEU A 142 2.80 -1.61 7.86
CA LEU A 142 2.78 -0.35 8.59
C LEU A 142 1.99 0.67 7.76
N LEU A 143 0.93 1.20 8.35
CA LEU A 143 0.05 2.17 7.72
C LEU A 143 0.19 3.52 8.41
N GLU A 144 0.30 4.59 7.65
CA GLU A 144 0.35 5.97 8.14
C GLU A 144 -0.94 6.71 7.75
N ASP A 145 -1.43 7.58 8.63
CA ASP A 145 -2.53 8.52 8.32
C ASP A 145 -2.00 9.94 8.05
N SER A 146 -2.89 10.89 7.69
CA SER A 146 -2.48 12.26 7.37
C SER A 146 -1.96 13.06 8.58
N SER A 147 -2.14 12.58 9.81
CA SER A 147 -1.52 13.16 11.00
C SER A 147 -0.09 12.67 11.24
N GLY A 148 0.33 11.62 10.51
CA GLY A 148 1.59 10.91 10.73
C GLY A 148 1.49 9.79 11.76
N LEU A 149 0.30 9.47 12.25
CA LEU A 149 0.10 8.32 13.13
C LEU A 149 0.35 7.04 12.33
N CYS A 150 1.28 6.22 12.81
CA CYS A 150 1.64 4.95 12.19
C CYS A 150 1.06 3.78 12.98
N VAL A 151 0.25 2.93 12.35
CA VAL A 151 -0.39 1.77 12.97
C VAL A 151 -0.03 0.48 12.22
N TRP A 152 0.16 -0.60 12.98
CA TRP A 152 0.34 -1.92 12.39
C TRP A 152 -0.99 -2.50 11.91
N ALA A 153 -0.95 -3.18 10.78
CA ALA A 153 -2.05 -3.93 10.22
C ALA A 153 -1.61 -5.34 9.87
N ILE A 154 -2.50 -6.32 10.04
CA ILE A 154 -2.27 -7.71 9.70
C ILE A 154 -3.31 -8.13 8.67
N GLU A 155 -2.84 -8.70 7.57
CA GLU A 155 -3.67 -9.43 6.63
C GLU A 155 -4.22 -10.69 7.31
N HIS A 156 -5.53 -10.74 7.56
CA HIS A 156 -6.20 -11.89 8.18
C HIS A 156 -6.82 -12.83 7.15
N LYS A 157 -7.18 -12.31 5.97
CA LYS A 157 -7.57 -13.09 4.78
C LYS A 157 -6.76 -12.63 3.58
N PRO A 158 -6.44 -13.52 2.63
CA PRO A 158 -5.67 -13.15 1.44
C PRO A 158 -6.29 -11.96 0.67
N ILE A 159 -5.48 -10.95 0.42
CA ILE A 159 -5.79 -9.73 -0.34
C ILE A 159 -4.82 -9.67 -1.52
N LYS A 160 -5.36 -9.82 -2.74
CA LYS A 160 -4.61 -9.92 -4.01
C LYS A 160 -3.57 -8.82 -4.21
N HIS A 161 -3.89 -7.59 -3.81
CA HIS A 161 -3.02 -6.42 -4.05
C HIS A 161 -1.88 -6.30 -3.04
N ILE A 162 -1.95 -6.97 -1.89
CA ILE A 162 -0.88 -6.94 -0.89
C ILE A 162 0.18 -7.97 -1.29
N HIS A 163 1.44 -7.59 -1.31
CA HIS A 163 2.60 -8.47 -1.53
C HIS A 163 3.86 -7.67 -1.17
N ILE A 164 5.00 -8.35 -1.00
CA ILE A 164 6.25 -7.68 -0.57
C ILE A 164 6.80 -6.65 -1.57
N GLY A 165 6.45 -6.80 -2.85
CA GLY A 165 6.78 -5.85 -3.92
C GLY A 165 5.75 -4.73 -4.12
N ILE A 166 4.76 -4.58 -3.24
CA ILE A 166 3.78 -3.49 -3.35
C ILE A 166 4.49 -2.14 -3.27
N ASN A 167 4.08 -1.19 -4.12
CA ASN A 167 4.64 0.15 -4.10
C ASN A 167 4.33 0.84 -2.77
N LEU A 168 5.37 1.22 -2.03
CA LEU A 168 5.24 2.03 -0.83
C LEU A 168 4.66 3.40 -1.18
N GLY A 169 3.88 3.96 -0.27
CA GLY A 169 3.07 5.14 -0.54
C GLY A 169 1.72 4.84 -1.19
N THR A 170 1.42 3.57 -1.53
CA THR A 170 0.10 3.16 -2.00
C THR A 170 -0.98 3.60 -1.02
N LYS A 171 -2.03 4.24 -1.54
CA LYS A 171 -3.18 4.74 -0.79
C LYS A 171 -4.28 3.69 -0.71
N ILE A 172 -4.87 3.56 0.46
CA ILE A 172 -5.95 2.62 0.74
C ILE A 172 -7.06 3.31 1.56
N LEU A 173 -8.30 2.91 1.32
CA LEU A 173 -9.43 3.26 2.18
C LEU A 173 -9.82 2.07 3.04
N LEU A 174 -9.92 2.29 4.35
CA LEU A 174 -10.39 1.29 5.30
C LEU A 174 -11.78 1.64 5.82
N LYS A 175 -12.68 0.65 5.85
CA LYS A 175 -14.05 0.78 6.37
C LYS A 175 -14.42 -0.46 7.18
N ASN A 176 -15.18 -0.31 8.26
CA ASN A 176 -15.59 -1.42 9.12
C ASN A 176 -14.38 -2.30 9.55
N ILE A 177 -13.31 -1.66 10.01
CA ILE A 177 -12.04 -2.32 10.34
C ILE A 177 -12.03 -2.75 11.80
N LEU A 178 -11.79 -4.06 12.04
CA LEU A 178 -11.60 -4.58 13.39
C LEU A 178 -10.22 -4.19 13.92
N VAL A 179 -10.17 -3.76 15.17
CA VAL A 179 -8.94 -3.43 15.89
C VAL A 179 -8.74 -4.41 17.05
N LEU A 180 -7.59 -5.07 17.08
CA LEU A 180 -7.19 -5.96 18.16
C LEU A 180 -5.86 -5.49 18.77
N ARG A 181 -5.90 -4.97 20.01
CA ARG A 181 -4.70 -4.49 20.73
C ARG A 181 -3.92 -3.45 19.90
N GLY A 182 -4.64 -2.47 19.35
CA GLY A 182 -4.04 -1.45 18.50
C GLY A 182 -3.63 -1.90 17.09
N VAL A 183 -3.92 -3.14 16.68
CA VAL A 183 -3.59 -3.66 15.34
C VAL A 183 -4.83 -3.73 14.48
N LEU A 184 -4.75 -3.22 13.25
CA LEU A 184 -5.83 -3.29 12.27
C LEU A 184 -5.89 -4.67 11.60
N ILE A 185 -7.07 -5.29 11.55
CA ILE A 185 -7.26 -6.64 11.00
C ILE A 185 -7.86 -6.57 9.60
N LEU A 186 -7.01 -6.67 8.59
CA LEU A 186 -7.38 -6.48 7.18
C LEU A 186 -8.02 -7.73 6.58
N ASN A 187 -9.07 -7.51 5.80
CA ASN A 187 -9.76 -8.52 4.99
C ASN A 187 -10.20 -7.87 3.67
N PRO A 188 -10.45 -8.63 2.59
CA PRO A 188 -10.93 -8.07 1.32
C PRO A 188 -12.20 -7.20 1.44
N SER A 189 -13.02 -7.42 2.48
CA SER A 189 -14.27 -6.68 2.72
C SER A 189 -14.08 -5.32 3.38
N ASN A 190 -12.91 -5.02 3.96
CA ASN A 190 -12.68 -3.79 4.74
C ASN A 190 -11.60 -2.88 4.16
N ILE A 191 -11.07 -3.21 2.97
CA ILE A 191 -10.03 -2.46 2.28
C ILE A 191 -10.45 -2.15 0.84
N THR A 192 -10.16 -0.93 0.39
CA THR A 192 -10.25 -0.53 -1.02
C THR A 192 -8.92 0.08 -1.44
N PHE A 193 -8.31 -0.46 -2.49
CA PHE A 193 -7.06 0.06 -3.03
C PHE A 193 -7.36 1.26 -3.93
N LEU A 194 -6.72 2.40 -3.63
CA LEU A 194 -6.75 3.56 -4.50
C LEU A 194 -5.51 3.59 -5.41
N GLY A 195 -4.40 2.98 -4.98
CA GLY A 195 -3.16 2.87 -5.74
C GLY A 195 -2.18 4.02 -5.45
N GLY A 196 -1.35 4.35 -6.44
CA GLY A 196 -0.30 5.35 -6.30
C GLY A 196 0.96 4.82 -5.63
N GLN A 197 1.93 5.71 -5.46
CA GLN A 197 3.21 5.42 -4.82
C GLN A 197 3.88 6.71 -4.37
N ILE A 198 4.82 6.61 -3.44
CA ILE A 198 5.76 7.70 -3.15
C ILE A 198 7.13 7.25 -3.63
N PHE A 199 7.68 7.98 -4.59
CA PHE A 199 8.94 7.64 -5.22
C PHE A 199 10.06 7.49 -4.19
N GLU A 200 10.14 8.41 -3.23
CA GLU A 200 11.16 8.42 -2.18
C GLU A 200 11.09 7.19 -1.28
N LEU A 201 9.90 6.67 -0.97
CA LEU A 201 9.74 5.46 -0.15
C LEU A 201 10.20 4.21 -0.89
N ASN A 202 10.02 4.17 -2.21
CA ASN A 202 10.41 3.03 -3.03
C ASN A 202 11.88 3.07 -3.47
N LYS A 203 12.53 4.24 -3.34
CA LYS A 203 13.94 4.39 -3.70
C LYS A 203 14.79 3.42 -2.88
N ASN A 204 15.39 2.46 -3.55
CA ASN A 204 16.19 1.38 -2.96
C ASN A 204 15.42 0.43 -2.03
N TYR A 205 14.09 0.38 -2.10
CA TYR A 205 13.29 -0.54 -1.28
C TYR A 205 13.27 -1.95 -1.87
N PHE A 206 12.61 -2.14 -3.01
CA PHE A 206 12.47 -3.45 -3.65
C PHE A 206 13.30 -3.50 -4.96
N PRO A 207 13.97 -4.63 -5.28
CA PRO A 207 14.13 -5.83 -4.46
C PRO A 207 15.34 -5.78 -3.51
N SER A 208 16.36 -4.98 -3.84
CA SER A 208 17.67 -5.01 -3.18
C SER A 208 17.65 -4.54 -1.72
N GLY A 209 16.88 -3.50 -1.39
CA GLY A 209 16.74 -3.02 -0.01
C GLY A 209 16.11 -4.06 0.91
N LEU A 210 15.02 -4.67 0.46
CA LEU A 210 14.35 -5.75 1.16
C LEU A 210 15.29 -6.95 1.35
N LYS A 211 16.08 -7.32 0.31
CA LYS A 211 17.09 -8.38 0.42
C LYS A 211 18.11 -8.08 1.54
N ASN A 212 18.56 -6.83 1.65
CA ASN A 212 19.51 -6.41 2.69
C ASN A 212 18.88 -6.41 4.09
N GLN A 213 17.63 -5.97 4.21
CA GLN A 213 16.87 -6.01 5.47
C GLN A 213 16.69 -7.46 5.97
N LEU A 214 16.29 -8.36 5.07
CA LEU A 214 16.11 -9.78 5.36
C LEU A 214 17.43 -10.45 5.78
N LYS A 215 18.54 -10.19 5.07
CA LYS A 215 19.86 -10.67 5.48
C LYS A 215 20.25 -10.19 6.87
N SER A 216 20.04 -8.90 7.15
CA SER A 216 20.34 -8.31 8.46
C SER A 216 19.51 -8.96 9.58
N ALA A 217 18.23 -9.24 9.32
CA ALA A 217 17.36 -9.94 10.26
C ALA A 217 17.86 -11.37 10.56
N LEU A 218 18.35 -12.12 9.57
CA LEU A 218 18.97 -13.43 9.80
C LEU A 218 20.22 -13.36 10.69
N TYR A 219 21.09 -12.37 10.46
CA TYR A 219 22.29 -12.22 11.30
C TYR A 219 21.93 -11.89 12.75
N ASN A 220 20.93 -11.04 12.97
CA ASN A 220 20.51 -10.65 14.31
C ASN A 220 19.73 -11.75 15.06
N MET A 221 19.23 -12.79 14.37
CA MET A 221 18.60 -13.95 15.01
C MET A 221 19.61 -15.00 15.49
N ASN A 222 20.87 -14.92 15.06
CA ASN A 222 21.93 -15.89 15.38
C ASN A 222 22.87 -15.41 16.51
N ILE A 223 22.48 -14.37 17.25
CA ILE A 223 23.16 -13.80 18.43
C ILE A 223 22.17 -13.87 19.60
#